data_AF-A0A316FAV0-F1
#
_entry.id   AF-A0A316FAV0-F1
#
_cell.length_a   1.000
_cell.length_b   1.000
_cell.length_c   1.000
_cell.angle_alpha   90.00
_cell.angle_beta   90.00
_cell.angle_gamma   90.00
#
_symmetry.space_group_name_H-M   'P 1'
#
loop_
_entity.id
_entity.type
_entity.pdbx_description
1 polymer ?
#
loop_
_entity_poly.entity_id
_entity_poly.type
_entity_poly.pdbx_seq_one_letter_code
_entity_poly.pdbx_strand_id
1 'polypeptide(L)'
;MAEQRFENFTFHGGQQVFGDRNTVSQTNNFYYGDQRDEILGHLETIRSAAPEPAVVEPEIVIIEQALEHPTAEARSRVEHALGQLRHKLGTVQSATEAVAAIGAIAAVVAQYWPF
;
A
#
# COMPACT_ATOMS: atom_id res chain seq x y z
N MET A 1 -16.45 -37.57 33.21
CA MET A 1 -17.31 -36.50 32.64
C MET A 1 -17.51 -35.48 33.73
N ALA A 2 -16.96 -34.27 33.56
CA ALA A 2 -17.20 -33.16 34.47
C ALA A 2 -17.09 -31.87 33.65
N GLU A 3 -18.22 -31.20 33.57
CA GLU A 3 -18.51 -29.95 32.87
C GLU A 3 -17.77 -28.81 33.58
N GLN A 4 -16.71 -28.27 32.96
CA GLN A 4 -16.01 -27.08 33.47
C GLN A 4 -16.75 -25.83 32.99
N ARG A 5 -17.55 -25.25 33.87
CA ARG A 5 -18.06 -23.88 33.75
C ARG A 5 -16.87 -22.94 33.87
N PHE A 6 -16.45 -22.35 32.75
CA PHE A 6 -15.46 -21.28 32.77
C PHE A 6 -16.12 -20.00 33.24
N GLU A 7 -15.67 -19.55 34.41
CA GLU A 7 -15.94 -18.25 34.98
C GLU A 7 -15.50 -17.15 34.01
N ASN A 8 -16.31 -16.10 33.96
CA ASN A 8 -16.28 -15.02 32.99
C ASN A 8 -15.01 -14.16 33.18
N PHE A 9 -13.91 -14.48 32.48
CA PHE A 9 -12.74 -13.60 32.39
C PHE A 9 -12.97 -12.57 31.30
N THR A 10 -13.24 -11.32 31.69
CA THR A 10 -13.27 -10.18 30.76
C THR A 10 -11.83 -9.84 30.36
N PHE A 11 -11.35 -10.47 29.30
CA PHE A 11 -10.06 -10.15 28.68
C PHE A 11 -10.26 -9.00 27.68
N HIS A 12 -9.88 -7.78 28.08
CA HIS A 12 -9.71 -6.68 27.14
C HIS A 12 -8.36 -6.86 26.41
N GLY A 13 -8.43 -7.17 25.11
CA GLY A 13 -7.28 -7.12 24.20
C GLY A 13 -6.53 -8.44 24.03
N GLY A 14 -6.63 -9.01 22.83
CA GLY A 14 -5.75 -10.10 22.37
C GLY A 14 -6.45 -11.46 22.28
N GLN A 15 -7.22 -11.68 21.22
CA GLN A 15 -7.71 -13.01 20.88
C GLN A 15 -6.62 -13.77 20.12
N GLN A 16 -5.88 -14.62 20.84
CA GLN A 16 -4.95 -15.60 20.29
C GLN A 16 -5.72 -16.90 20.02
N VAL A 17 -5.97 -17.24 18.75
CA VAL A 17 -6.50 -18.58 18.37
C VAL A 17 -5.33 -19.47 17.98
N PHE A 18 -5.20 -20.59 18.68
CA PHE A 18 -4.46 -21.76 18.27
C PHE A 18 -5.38 -22.67 17.44
N GLY A 19 -4.89 -23.11 16.28
CA GLY A 19 -5.53 -24.14 15.44
C GLY A 19 -6.15 -23.58 14.16
N ASP A 20 -5.46 -23.85 13.04
CA ASP A 20 -5.88 -23.71 11.65
C ASP A 20 -6.58 -22.41 11.22
N ARG A 21 -5.82 -21.54 10.55
CA ARG A 21 -6.26 -20.29 9.87
C ARG A 21 -6.91 -19.28 10.79
N ASN A 22 -6.11 -18.80 11.75
CA ASN A 22 -6.41 -17.57 12.46
C ASN A 22 -5.68 -16.39 11.83
N THR A 23 -6.23 -15.83 10.75
CA THR A 23 -5.91 -14.44 10.41
C THR A 23 -6.91 -13.59 11.16
N VAL A 24 -6.63 -13.30 12.43
CA VAL A 24 -7.28 -12.19 13.13
C VAL A 24 -6.90 -10.96 12.31
N SER A 25 -7.73 -10.57 11.34
CA SER A 25 -7.77 -9.18 10.90
C SER A 25 -8.24 -8.41 12.12
N GLN A 26 -7.29 -8.07 12.99
CA GLN A 26 -7.42 -6.97 13.91
C GLN A 26 -7.76 -5.76 13.04
N THR A 27 -9.06 -5.48 12.93
CA THR A 27 -9.59 -4.17 12.62
C THR A 27 -9.11 -3.22 13.71
N ASN A 28 -7.84 -2.85 13.65
CA ASN A 28 -7.18 -1.99 14.60
C ASN A 28 -6.69 -0.77 13.86
N ASN A 29 -7.59 0.11 13.43
CA ASN A 29 -7.30 1.54 13.33
C ASN A 29 -5.98 1.92 12.60
N PHE A 30 -5.60 1.15 11.56
CA PHE A 30 -4.32 1.22 10.82
C PHE A 30 -4.50 1.87 9.43
N TYR A 31 -5.49 2.73 9.28
CA TYR A 31 -6.03 3.20 7.99
C TYR A 31 -5.07 4.03 7.10
N TYR A 32 -3.80 4.15 7.47
CA TYR A 32 -2.74 4.73 6.62
C TYR A 32 -1.48 3.87 6.51
N GLY A 33 -1.23 2.96 7.45
CA GLY A 33 -0.03 2.10 7.44
C GLY A 33 -0.12 1.02 6.37
N ASP A 34 -1.28 0.38 6.28
CA ASP A 34 -1.55 -0.69 5.31
C ASP A 34 -1.51 -0.19 3.86
N GLN A 35 -2.06 1.01 3.62
CA GLN A 35 -2.06 1.68 2.32
C GLN A 35 -0.66 2.14 1.91
N ARG A 36 0.15 2.58 2.88
CA ARG A 36 1.54 2.96 2.61
C ARG A 36 2.35 1.73 2.18
N ASP A 37 2.24 0.62 2.91
CA ASP A 37 2.89 -0.65 2.55
C ASP A 37 2.41 -1.17 1.18
N GLU A 38 1.11 -1.05 0.89
CA GLU A 38 0.56 -1.40 -0.43
C GLU A 38 1.16 -0.55 -1.56
N ILE A 39 1.24 0.78 -1.39
CA ILE A 39 1.86 1.67 -2.37
C ILE A 39 3.35 1.35 -2.52
N LEU A 40 4.08 1.11 -1.43
CA LEU A 40 5.50 0.72 -1.49
C LEU A 40 5.70 -0.59 -2.27
N GLY A 41 4.83 -1.58 -2.07
CA GLY A 41 4.85 -2.83 -2.85
C GLY A 41 4.62 -2.61 -4.36
N HIS A 42 3.74 -1.69 -4.71
CA HIS A 42 3.54 -1.29 -6.11
C HIS A 42 4.74 -0.52 -6.68
N LEU A 43 5.39 0.34 -5.89
CA LEU A 43 6.60 1.04 -6.31
C LEU A 43 7.76 0.07 -6.55
N GLU A 44 7.89 -0.97 -5.73
CA GLU A 44 8.87 -2.05 -5.96
C GLU A 44 8.59 -2.79 -7.27
N THR A 45 7.32 -3.11 -7.55
CA THR A 45 6.92 -3.69 -8.84
C THR A 45 7.34 -2.80 -10.01
N ILE A 46 7.15 -1.48 -9.88
CA ILE A 46 7.57 -0.52 -10.91
C ILE A 46 9.10 -0.49 -11.06
N ARG A 47 9.86 -0.50 -9.96
CA ARG A 47 11.34 -0.59 -10.00
C ARG A 47 11.81 -1.85 -10.74
N SER A 48 11.22 -3.01 -10.44
CA SER A 48 11.60 -4.29 -11.04
C SER A 48 11.18 -4.45 -12.49
N ALA A 49 10.04 -3.87 -12.89
CA ALA A 49 9.54 -3.95 -14.25
C ALA A 49 10.14 -2.87 -15.18
N ALA A 50 10.81 -1.87 -14.62
CA ALA A 50 11.51 -0.84 -15.39
C ALA A 50 12.79 -1.43 -16.02
N PRO A 51 12.99 -1.25 -17.34
CA PRO A 51 14.18 -1.72 -18.05
C PRO A 51 15.43 -0.95 -17.61
N GLU A 52 15.25 0.30 -17.19
CA GLU A 52 16.29 1.10 -16.55
C GLU A 52 15.72 1.71 -15.26
N PRO A 53 16.09 1.20 -14.08
CA PRO A 53 15.52 1.67 -12.80
C PRO A 53 15.85 3.15 -12.52
N ALA A 54 17.00 3.64 -13.01
CA ALA A 54 17.41 5.04 -12.88
C ALA A 54 16.42 6.02 -13.55
N VAL A 55 15.63 5.57 -14.53
CA VAL A 55 14.65 6.41 -15.23
C VAL A 55 13.40 6.65 -14.39
N VAL A 56 13.03 5.68 -13.54
CA VAL A 56 11.82 5.72 -12.70
C VAL A 56 12.09 6.11 -11.24
N GLU A 57 13.32 5.93 -10.77
CA GLU A 57 13.73 6.24 -9.39
C GLU A 57 13.35 7.66 -8.92
N PRO A 58 13.58 8.74 -9.69
CA PRO A 58 13.24 10.09 -9.26
C PRO A 58 11.76 10.24 -8.89
N GLU A 59 10.87 9.70 -9.73
CA GLU A 59 9.44 9.75 -9.49
C GLU A 59 9.02 8.86 -8.32
N ILE A 60 9.67 7.71 -8.14
CA ILE A 60 9.39 6.81 -7.02
C ILE A 60 9.76 7.47 -5.70
N VAL A 61 10.92 8.13 -5.62
CA VAL A 61 11.34 8.87 -4.42
C VAL A 61 10.37 10.01 -4.11
N ILE A 62 9.86 10.72 -5.12
CA ILE A 62 8.84 11.76 -4.94
C ILE A 62 7.57 11.17 -4.32
N ILE A 63 7.12 10.00 -4.78
CA ILE A 63 5.95 9.31 -4.22
C ILE A 63 6.25 8.87 -2.78
N GLU A 64 7.41 8.25 -2.51
CA GLU A 64 7.80 7.83 -1.16
C GLU A 64 7.80 9.00 -0.17
N GLN A 65 8.35 10.15 -0.55
CA GLN A 65 8.34 11.37 0.28
C GLN A 65 6.93 11.94 0.49
N ALA A 66 6.09 11.88 -0.54
CA ALA A 66 4.71 12.33 -0.45
C ALA A 66 3.88 11.45 0.51
N LEU A 67 4.19 10.16 0.60
CA LEU A 67 3.54 9.23 1.55
C LEU A 67 3.86 9.54 3.01
N GLU A 68 5.01 10.15 3.30
CA GLU A 68 5.37 10.55 4.68
C GLU A 68 4.48 11.68 5.21
N HIS A 69 3.98 12.54 4.31
CA HIS A 69 3.17 13.70 4.64
C HIS A 69 1.99 13.85 3.66
N PRO A 70 0.88 13.10 3.87
CA PRO A 70 -0.29 13.14 2.99
C PRO A 70 -1.01 14.49 3.11
N THR A 71 -0.79 15.36 2.13
CA THR A 71 -1.43 16.68 1.97
C THR A 71 -2.03 16.82 0.57
N ALA A 72 -2.86 17.84 0.33
CA ALA A 72 -3.37 18.14 -1.01
C ALA A 72 -2.24 18.39 -2.03
N GLU A 73 -1.19 19.11 -1.61
CA GLU A 73 0.00 19.33 -2.44
C GLU A 73 0.77 18.03 -2.71
N ALA A 74 0.88 17.15 -1.69
CA ALA A 74 1.47 15.83 -1.87
C ALA A 74 0.66 15.01 -2.89
N ARG A 75 -0.67 15.12 -2.87
CA ARG A 75 -1.56 14.39 -3.80
C ARG A 75 -1.24 14.77 -5.23
N SER A 76 -1.19 16.07 -5.52
CA SER A 76 -0.84 16.56 -6.85
C SER A 76 0.58 16.18 -7.28
N ARG A 77 1.55 16.14 -6.34
CA ARG A 77 2.91 15.65 -6.64
C ARG A 77 2.92 14.17 -6.99
N VAL A 78 2.16 13.34 -6.27
CA VAL A 78 2.01 11.90 -6.58
C VAL A 78 1.34 11.70 -7.93
N GLU A 79 0.23 12.39 -8.21
CA GLU A 79 -0.46 12.30 -9.51
C GLU A 79 0.45 12.72 -10.67
N HIS A 80 1.22 13.80 -10.49
CA HIS A 80 2.19 14.23 -11.48
C HIS A 80 3.33 13.20 -11.67
N ALA A 81 3.88 12.66 -10.59
CA ALA A 81 4.91 11.62 -10.63
C ALA A 81 4.40 10.34 -11.31
N LEU A 82 3.17 9.89 -11.01
CA LEU A 82 2.53 8.75 -11.68
C LEU A 82 2.32 9.01 -13.18
N GLY A 83 1.96 10.24 -13.56
CA GLY A 83 1.88 10.67 -14.96
C GLY A 83 3.24 10.57 -15.67
N GLN A 84 4.31 11.01 -15.03
CA GLN A 84 5.68 10.90 -15.55
C GLN A 84 6.14 9.45 -15.66
N LEU A 85 5.88 8.61 -14.64
CA LEU A 85 6.15 7.18 -14.67
C LEU A 85 5.46 6.50 -15.84
N ARG A 86 4.17 6.82 -16.07
CA ARG A 86 3.43 6.28 -17.21
C ARG A 86 3.99 6.74 -18.55
N HIS A 87 4.45 7.99 -18.67
CA HIS A 87 5.05 8.50 -19.90
C HIS A 87 6.39 7.82 -20.22
N LYS A 88 7.25 7.67 -19.20
CA LYS A 88 8.57 7.04 -19.29
C LYS A 88 8.49 5.53 -19.54
N LEU A 89 7.52 4.85 -18.93
CA LEU A 89 7.30 3.42 -19.12
C LEU A 89 6.47 3.10 -20.36
N GLY A 90 5.59 4.00 -20.79
CA GLY A 90 4.76 3.81 -21.99
C GLY A 90 5.52 3.93 -23.31
N THR A 91 6.76 4.44 -23.28
CA THR A 91 7.67 4.48 -24.43
C THR A 91 8.48 3.20 -24.60
N VAL A 92 8.53 2.37 -23.57
CA VAL A 92 9.18 1.07 -23.60
C VAL A 92 8.08 0.00 -23.55
N GLN A 93 8.29 -1.18 -24.11
CA GLN A 93 7.36 -2.32 -23.91
C GLN A 93 7.40 -2.84 -22.46
N SER A 94 7.54 -1.95 -21.48
CA SER A 94 7.63 -2.25 -20.06
C SER A 94 6.31 -2.86 -19.59
N ALA A 95 6.48 -3.92 -18.80
CA ALA A 95 5.47 -4.90 -18.47
C ALA A 95 4.13 -4.26 -18.07
N THR A 96 3.04 -4.85 -18.57
CA THR A 96 1.65 -4.57 -18.17
C THR A 96 1.50 -4.44 -16.66
N GLU A 97 2.31 -5.18 -15.89
CA GLU A 97 2.40 -5.13 -14.43
C GLU A 97 2.83 -3.77 -13.87
N ALA A 98 3.77 -3.06 -14.51
CA ALA A 98 4.19 -1.73 -14.07
C ALA A 98 3.08 -0.69 -14.28
N VAL A 99 2.38 -0.79 -15.42
CA VAL A 99 1.24 0.09 -15.73
C VAL A 99 0.07 -0.21 -14.78
N ALA A 100 -0.18 -1.48 -14.47
CA ALA A 100 -1.18 -1.88 -13.49
C ALA A 100 -0.83 -1.36 -12.08
N ALA A 101 0.45 -1.44 -11.67
CA ALA A 101 0.93 -0.92 -10.40
C ALA A 101 0.74 0.60 -10.30
N ILE A 102 1.04 1.36 -11.35
CA ILE A 102 0.74 2.81 -11.40
C ILE A 102 -0.76 3.08 -11.19
N GLY A 103 -1.62 2.29 -11.84
CA GLY A 103 -3.07 2.39 -11.69
C GLY A 103 -3.55 2.06 -10.28
N ALA A 104 -2.98 1.03 -9.64
CA ALA A 104 -3.29 0.66 -8.27
C ALA A 104 -2.90 1.78 -7.29
N ILE A 105 -1.69 2.35 -7.40
CA ILE A 105 -1.27 3.48 -6.57
C ILE A 105 -2.23 4.66 -6.73
N ALA A 106 -2.64 4.99 -7.96
CA ALA A 106 -3.59 6.07 -8.21
C ALA A 106 -4.96 5.81 -7.54
N ALA A 107 -5.44 4.57 -7.55
CA ALA A 107 -6.70 4.19 -6.91
C ALA A 107 -6.62 4.34 -5.38
N VAL A 108 -5.52 3.88 -4.76
CA VAL A 108 -5.29 4.02 -3.32
C VAL A 108 -5.24 5.50 -2.93
N VAL A 109 -4.47 6.31 -3.66
CA VAL A 109 -4.38 7.76 -3.39
C VAL A 109 -5.76 8.42 -3.55
N ALA A 110 -6.52 8.10 -4.59
CA ALA A 110 -7.85 8.68 -4.79
C ALA A 110 -8.87 8.27 -3.71
N GLN A 111 -8.78 7.04 -3.21
CA GLN A 111 -9.71 6.50 -2.22
C GLN A 111 -9.39 6.95 -0.79
N TYR A 112 -8.12 7.11 -0.47
CA TYR A 112 -7.66 7.30 0.91
C TYR A 112 -7.07 8.69 1.19
N TRP A 113 -6.82 9.54 0.17
CA TRP A 113 -6.39 10.93 0.37
C TRP A 113 -7.55 11.89 0.10
N PRO A 114 -8.24 12.40 1.15
CA PRO A 114 -9.57 13.02 1.07
C PRO A 114 -9.60 14.46 0.53
N PHE A 115 -8.51 14.94 -0.09
CA PHE A 115 -8.36 16.32 -0.54
C PHE A 115 -8.78 16.53 -1.99
#